data_AF-A0AA90U510-F1
#
_entry.id   AF-A0AA90U510-F1
#
_cell.length_a   1.000
_cell.length_b   1.000
_cell.length_c   1.000
_cell.angle_alpha   90.00
_cell.angle_beta   90.00
_cell.angle_gamma   90.00
#
_symmetry.space_group_name_H-M   'P 1'
#
loop_
_entity.id
_entity.type
_entity.pdbx_description
1 polymer ?
#
loop_
_entity_poly.entity_id
_entity_poly.type
_entity_poly.pdbx_seq_one_letter_code
_entity_poly.pdbx_strand_id
1 'polypeptide(L)'
;MTGPGFMECFKHLEDNEESAAECIHCLKKHGEQIFYDDYVSRLRMGREIYDSTVIDQMIRITNLLGIKSRQDYEEMDKKYNLTMY
;
A
#
# COMPACT_ATOMS: atom_id res chain seq x y z
N MET A 1 -17.12 -4.01 19.40
CA MET A 1 -17.31 -4.64 18.08
C MET A 1 -16.12 -4.26 17.23
N THR A 2 -15.10 -5.12 17.20
CA THR A 2 -13.96 -4.97 16.30
C THR A 2 -14.49 -5.21 14.89
N GLY A 3 -14.62 -4.15 14.09
CA GLY A 3 -14.78 -4.30 12.64
C GLY A 3 -13.64 -5.17 12.10
N PRO A 4 -13.82 -5.75 10.90
CA PRO A 4 -12.73 -6.50 10.28
C PRO A 4 -11.44 -5.67 10.29
N GLY A 5 -10.35 -6.27 10.76
CA GLY A 5 -9.05 -5.58 10.81
C GLY A 5 -8.51 -5.31 9.41
N PHE A 6 -7.61 -4.34 9.28
CA PHE A 6 -6.98 -3.93 8.00
C PHE A 6 -6.39 -5.11 7.19
N MET A 7 -6.08 -6.24 7.85
CA MET A 7 -5.62 -7.47 7.20
C MET A 7 -6.59 -8.01 6.14
N GLU A 8 -7.88 -7.69 6.24
CA GLU A 8 -8.85 -8.07 5.21
C GLU A 8 -8.61 -7.39 3.87
N CYS A 9 -7.98 -6.21 3.86
CA CYS A 9 -7.61 -5.51 2.63
C CYS A 9 -6.67 -6.35 1.75
N PHE A 10 -5.81 -7.19 2.35
CA PHE A 10 -4.90 -8.05 1.60
C PHE A 10 -5.56 -9.31 1.04
N LYS A 11 -6.72 -9.73 1.57
CA LYS A 11 -7.43 -10.93 1.09
C LYS A 11 -7.95 -10.79 -0.33
N HIS A 12 -8.18 -9.55 -0.76
CA HIS A 12 -8.67 -9.20 -2.10
C HIS A 12 -7.55 -8.77 -3.05
N LEU A 13 -6.27 -8.93 -2.66
CA LEU A 13 -5.13 -8.52 -3.47
C LEU A 13 -4.86 -9.53 -4.59
N GLU A 14 -5.23 -9.14 -5.81
CA GLU A 14 -4.96 -9.83 -7.07
C GLU A 14 -3.65 -9.35 -7.71
N ASP A 15 -3.16 -10.09 -8.71
CA ASP A 15 -1.90 -9.78 -9.41
C ASP A 15 -2.08 -8.72 -10.52
N ASN A 16 -2.70 -7.58 -10.17
CA ASN A 16 -2.87 -6.44 -11.07
C ASN A 16 -2.77 -5.09 -10.32
N GLU A 17 -2.55 -4.04 -11.11
CA GLU A 17 -2.30 -2.67 -10.63
C GLU A 17 -3.54 -2.07 -9.92
N GLU A 18 -4.74 -2.33 -10.45
CA GLU A 18 -6.00 -1.80 -9.91
C GLU A 18 -6.30 -2.37 -8.52
N SER A 19 -6.19 -3.68 -8.35
CA SER A 19 -6.36 -4.35 -7.05
C SER A 19 -5.33 -3.88 -6.02
N ALA A 20 -4.09 -3.62 -6.44
CA ALA A 20 -3.07 -3.06 -5.55
C ALA A 20 -3.42 -1.63 -5.09
N ALA A 21 -3.95 -0.79 -5.97
CA ALA A 21 -4.41 0.55 -5.62
C ALA A 21 -5.63 0.51 -4.67
N GLU A 22 -6.61 -0.35 -4.95
CA GLU A 22 -7.77 -0.55 -4.07
C GLU A 22 -7.37 -1.05 -2.68
N CYS A 23 -6.36 -1.92 -2.61
CA CYS A 23 -5.79 -2.38 -1.35
C CYS A 23 -5.23 -1.20 -0.53
N ILE A 24 -4.49 -0.29 -1.15
CA ILE A 24 -3.99 0.93 -0.48
C ILE A 24 -5.15 1.80 0.03
N HIS A 25 -6.20 2.00 -0.77
CA HIS A 25 -7.36 2.76 -0.32
C HIS A 25 -8.08 2.09 0.85
N CYS A 26 -8.21 0.77 0.83
CA CYS A 26 -8.77 -0.01 1.94
C CYS A 26 -7.93 0.20 3.22
N LEU A 27 -6.61 0.06 3.12
CA LEU A 27 -5.69 0.25 4.25
C LEU A 27 -5.83 1.67 4.85
N LYS A 28 -5.87 2.70 3.99
CA LYS A 28 -6.10 4.08 4.42
C LYS A 28 -7.46 4.29 5.08
N LYS A 29 -8.53 3.67 4.58
CA LYS A 29 -9.87 3.69 5.23
C LYS A 29 -9.85 3.09 6.63
N HIS A 30 -8.95 2.13 6.89
CA HIS A 30 -8.71 1.58 8.22
C HIS A 30 -7.77 2.43 9.10
N GLY A 31 -7.30 3.58 8.60
CA GLY A 31 -6.42 4.50 9.32
C GLY A 31 -4.93 4.17 9.19
N GLU A 32 -4.57 3.25 8.30
CA GLU A 32 -3.16 2.91 8.08
C GLU A 32 -2.43 3.99 7.29
N GLN A 33 -1.23 4.34 7.75
CA GLN A 33 -0.37 5.28 7.06
C GLN A 33 0.45 4.55 6.01
N ILE A 34 0.30 4.95 4.75
CA ILE A 34 1.05 4.43 3.61
C ILE A 34 1.85 5.58 2.99
N PHE A 35 3.14 5.38 2.82
CA PHE A 35 4.05 6.38 2.27
C PHE A 35 5.14 5.72 1.42
N TYR A 36 5.69 6.46 0.46
CA TYR A 36 6.89 6.03 -0.25
C TYR A 36 8.14 6.36 0.57
N ASP A 37 8.98 5.34 0.80
CA ASP A 37 10.25 5.44 1.53
C ASP A 37 11.40 5.40 0.52
N ASP A 38 12.11 6.53 0.38
CA ASP A 38 13.22 6.67 -0.57
C ASP A 38 14.41 5.74 -0.23
N TYR A 39 14.62 5.39 1.04
CA TYR A 39 15.77 4.59 1.47
C TYR A 39 15.66 3.13 1.02
N VAL A 40 14.44 2.59 1.01
CA VAL A 40 14.15 1.22 0.55
C VAL A 40 13.45 1.19 -0.82
N SER A 41 13.24 2.38 -1.40
CA SER A 41 12.66 2.60 -2.72
C SER A 41 11.34 1.88 -2.97
N ARG A 42 10.45 1.84 -1.95
CA ARG A 42 9.14 1.17 -2.03
C ARG A 42 8.07 1.86 -1.19
N LEU A 43 6.82 1.44 -1.38
CA LEU A 43 5.76 1.79 -0.43
C LEU A 43 5.98 1.05 0.89
N ARG A 44 5.77 1.77 1.98
CA ARG A 44 5.78 1.26 3.35
C ARG A 44 4.51 1.60 4.06
N MET A 45 4.13 0.69 4.95
CA MET A 45 3.12 0.95 5.96
C MET A 45 3.79 1.39 7.26
N GLY A 46 3.26 2.41 7.94
CA GLY A 46 3.80 2.87 9.22
C GLY A 46 3.90 1.77 10.29
N ARG A 47 3.00 0.78 10.23
CA ARG A 47 3.03 -0.40 11.11
C ARG A 47 4.28 -1.25 11.01
N GLU A 48 4.98 -1.22 9.88
CA GLU A 48 6.21 -2.01 9.68
C GLU A 48 7.28 -1.72 10.73
N ILE A 49 7.20 -0.58 11.44
CA ILE A 49 8.10 -0.23 12.54
C ILE A 49 8.00 -1.23 13.71
N TYR A 50 6.82 -1.80 13.94
CA TYR A 50 6.55 -2.69 15.08
C TYR A 50 5.93 -4.04 14.68
N ASP A 51 5.45 -4.18 13.44
CA ASP A 51 4.85 -5.39 12.90
C ASP A 51 5.42 -5.71 11.52
N SER A 52 6.34 -6.67 11.47
CA SER A 52 6.98 -7.10 10.23
C SER A 52 6.10 -7.99 9.34
N THR A 53 4.93 -8.44 9.82
CA THR A 53 4.09 -9.40 9.08
C THR A 53 3.48 -8.80 7.81
N VAL A 54 3.42 -7.48 7.71
CA VAL A 54 2.85 -6.75 6.55
C VAL A 54 3.89 -6.43 5.48
N ILE A 55 5.18 -6.63 5.74
CA ILE A 55 6.28 -6.23 4.84
C ILE A 55 6.14 -6.89 3.47
N ASP A 56 5.93 -8.21 3.45
CA ASP A 56 5.84 -8.97 2.19
C ASP A 56 4.65 -8.52 1.34
N GLN A 57 3.52 -8.18 1.97
CA GLN A 57 2.35 -7.65 1.27
C GLN A 57 2.63 -6.26 0.70
N MET A 58 3.30 -5.38 1.45
CA MET A 58 3.66 -4.05 0.96
C MET A 58 4.70 -4.09 -0.17
N ILE A 59 5.64 -5.05 -0.12
CA ILE A 59 6.56 -5.31 -1.24
C ILE A 59 5.77 -5.77 -2.47
N ARG A 60 4.81 -6.70 -2.31
CA ARG A 60 3.96 -7.17 -3.41
C ARG A 60 3.16 -6.02 -4.04
N ILE A 61 2.51 -5.19 -3.23
CA ILE A 61 1.76 -4.01 -3.69
C ILE A 61 2.67 -3.05 -4.45
N THR A 62 3.86 -2.75 -3.92
CA THR A 62 4.85 -1.88 -4.59
C THR A 62 5.20 -2.42 -5.98
N ASN A 63 5.48 -3.72 -6.07
CA ASN A 63 5.85 -4.36 -7.33
C ASN A 63 4.70 -4.36 -8.34
N LEU A 64 3.46 -4.61 -7.89
CA LEU A 64 2.26 -4.59 -8.74
C LEU A 64 1.97 -3.20 -9.31
N LEU A 65 2.25 -2.15 -8.53
CA LEU A 65 2.15 -0.76 -8.97
C LEU A 65 3.36 -0.30 -9.79
N GLY A 66 4.39 -1.15 -9.96
CA GLY A 66 5.59 -0.80 -10.70
C GLY A 66 6.43 0.32 -10.07
N ILE A 67 6.25 0.59 -8.78
CA ILE A 67 6.89 1.71 -8.09
C ILE A 67 8.34 1.34 -7.73
N LYS A 68 9.32 2.01 -8.36
CA LYS A 68 10.75 1.83 -8.05
C LYS A 68 11.42 3.13 -7.64
N SER A 69 10.79 4.26 -7.92
CA SER A 69 11.28 5.60 -7.64
C SER A 69 10.17 6.48 -7.05
N ARG A 70 10.58 7.61 -6.46
CA ARG A 70 9.64 8.68 -6.04
C ARG A 70 8.78 9.16 -7.21
N GLN A 71 9.37 9.23 -8.40
CA GLN A 71 8.66 9.62 -9.61
C GLN A 71 7.57 8.60 -9.98
N ASP A 72 7.89 7.31 -9.98
CA ASP A 72 6.89 6.25 -10.26
C ASP A 72 5.74 6.31 -9.24
N TYR A 73 6.06 6.57 -7.97
CA TYR A 73 5.06 6.78 -6.94
C TYR A 73 4.15 7.97 -7.25
N GLU A 74 4.70 9.13 -7.63
CA GLU A 74 3.91 10.31 -7.99
C GLU A 74 3.04 10.08 -9.24
N GLU A 75 3.52 9.29 -10.21
CA GLU A 75 2.76 8.89 -11.39
C GLU A 75 1.58 7.98 -11.02
N MET A 76 1.83 6.98 -10.16
CA MET A 76 0.78 6.09 -9.65
C MET A 76 -0.22 6.83 -8.76
N ASP A 77 0.25 7.78 -7.94
CA ASP A 77 -0.60 8.62 -7.13
C ASP A 77 -1.51 9.50 -7.98
N LYS A 78 -1.01 10.07 -9.08
CA LYS A 78 -1.84 10.80 -10.04
C LYS A 78 -2.84 9.88 -10.76
N LYS A 79 -2.45 8.65 -11.07
CA LYS A 79 -3.28 7.67 -11.81
C LYS A 79 -4.42 7.13 -10.95
N TYR A 80 -4.15 6.74 -9.71
CA TYR A 80 -5.11 6.07 -8.82
C TYR A 80 -5.54 6.87 -7.61
N ASN A 81 -4.97 8.06 -7.42
CA ASN A 81 -5.25 8.91 -6.27
C ASN A 81 -4.96 8.16 -4.95
N LEU A 82 -3.71 7.72 -4.78
CA LEU A 82 -3.27 6.97 -3.61
C LEU A 82 -3.24 7.86 -2.34
N THR A 83 -3.16 9.18 -2.48
CA THR A 83 -2.97 10.15 -1.39
C THR A 83 -4.25 10.78 -0.84
N MET A 84 -5.31 11.02 -1.63
CA MET A 84 -6.55 11.61 -1.09
C MET A 84 -7.46 10.55 -0.43
N TYR A 85 -7.23 10.23 0.84
CA TYR A 85 -8.23 9.78 1.85
C TYR A 85 -7.61 9.84 3.24
#